data_AF-A0A655UMU7-F1
#
_entry.id   AF-A0A655UMU7-F1
#
_cell.length_a   1.000
_cell.length_b   1.000
_cell.length_c   1.000
_cell.angle_alpha   90.00
_cell.angle_beta   90.00
_cell.angle_gamma   90.00
#
_symmetry.space_group_name_H-M   'P 1'
#
loop_
_entity.id
_entity.type
_entity.pdbx_description
1 polymer ?
#
loop_
_entity_poly.entity_id
_entity_poly.type
_entity_poly.pdbx_seq_one_letter_code
_entity_poly.pdbx_strand_id
1 'polypeptide(L)'
;MFMEYLDFEHDMEAFRDSWLKAMEKSEFVAILRLLFHHIVTAERAHDFAHKGVNRLYKLTEEKFGQESQKEVEWLLGHSLVSMVN
;
A
#
# COMPACT_ATOMS: atom_id res chain seq x y z
N MET A 1 -6.88 -6.10 8.76
CA MET A 1 -5.48 -5.89 8.29
C MET A 1 -5.47 -4.99 7.05
N PHE A 2 -4.38 -4.25 6.79
CA PHE A 2 -4.19 -3.31 5.66
C PHE A 2 -4.93 -3.66 4.35
N MET A 3 -4.89 -4.92 3.92
CA MET A 3 -5.52 -5.40 2.68
C MET A 3 -7.06 -5.41 2.69
N GLU A 4 -7.71 -5.43 3.85
CA GLU A 4 -9.18 -5.43 3.97
C GLU A 4 -9.82 -4.10 3.54
N TYR A 5 -9.01 -3.05 3.42
CA TYR A 5 -9.46 -1.74 2.95
C TYR A 5 -9.43 -1.62 1.42
N LEU A 6 -8.87 -2.60 0.73
CA LEU A 6 -8.51 -2.51 -0.69
C LEU A 6 -9.35 -3.49 -1.52
N ASP A 7 -9.75 -3.05 -2.71
CA ASP A 7 -10.47 -3.87 -3.67
C ASP A 7 -9.50 -4.62 -4.58
N PHE A 8 -9.45 -5.94 -4.40
CA PHE A 8 -8.65 -6.85 -5.25
C PHE A 8 -9.52 -7.74 -6.16
N GLU A 9 -10.82 -7.51 -6.19
CA GLU A 9 -11.78 -8.37 -6.90
C GLU A 9 -12.29 -7.75 -8.20
N HIS A 10 -12.17 -6.43 -8.35
CA HIS A 10 -12.54 -5.69 -9.56
C HIS A 10 -11.31 -5.32 -10.40
N ASP A 11 -11.32 -4.16 -11.05
CA ASP A 11 -10.22 -3.68 -11.89
C ASP A 11 -9.24 -2.76 -11.13
N MET A 12 -8.19 -2.33 -11.83
CA MET A 12 -7.16 -1.45 -11.27
C MET A 12 -7.73 -0.11 -10.79
N GLU A 13 -8.77 0.39 -11.46
CA GLU A 13 -9.39 1.66 -11.11
C GLU A 13 -10.14 1.55 -9.79
N ALA A 14 -10.92 0.48 -9.60
CA ALA A 14 -11.57 0.17 -8.34
C ALA A 14 -10.56 -0.03 -7.20
N PHE A 15 -9.43 -0.71 -7.46
CA PHE A 15 -8.33 -0.83 -6.50
C PHE A 15 -7.78 0.54 -6.08
N ARG A 16 -7.44 1.38 -7.07
CA ARG A 16 -6.94 2.74 -6.83
C ARG A 16 -7.92 3.55 -6.00
N ASP A 17 -9.20 3.56 -6.38
CA ASP A 17 -10.23 4.33 -5.72
C ASP A 17 -10.46 3.84 -4.29
N SER A 18 -10.44 2.52 -4.07
CA SER A 18 -10.53 1.93 -2.73
C SER A 18 -9.37 2.38 -1.83
N TRP A 19 -8.15 2.47 -2.37
CA TRP A 19 -6.98 2.96 -1.65
C TRP A 19 -7.10 4.45 -1.29
N LEU A 20 -7.45 5.29 -2.27
CA LEU A 20 -7.63 6.72 -2.04
C LEU A 20 -8.72 6.99 -1.00
N LYS A 21 -9.82 6.23 -1.04
CA LYS A 21 -10.86 6.29 -0.02
C LYS A 21 -10.39 5.77 1.33
N ALA A 22 -9.54 4.75 1.37
CA ALA A 22 -8.97 4.23 2.61
C ALA A 22 -8.07 5.26 3.31
N MET A 23 -7.43 6.17 2.56
CA MET A 23 -6.62 7.27 3.13
C MET A 23 -7.43 8.24 4.01
N GLU A 24 -8.75 8.29 3.88
CA GLU A 24 -9.62 9.07 4.78
C GLU A 24 -9.82 8.40 6.15
N LYS A 25 -9.43 7.13 6.29
CA LYS A 25 -9.58 6.36 7.53
C LYS A 25 -8.28 6.42 8.35
N SER A 26 -8.39 6.94 9.56
CA SER A 26 -7.25 7.08 10.49
C SER A 26 -6.52 5.76 10.75
N GLU A 27 -7.24 4.65 10.80
CA GLU A 27 -6.70 3.30 11.00
C GLU A 27 -5.81 2.86 9.84
N PHE A 28 -6.23 3.11 8.60
CA PHE A 28 -5.44 2.79 7.41
C PHE A 28 -4.17 3.65 7.34
N VAL A 29 -4.32 4.95 7.60
CA VAL A 29 -3.18 5.88 7.67
C VAL A 29 -2.19 5.47 8.77
N ALA A 30 -2.66 5.04 9.94
CA ALA A 30 -1.81 4.56 11.02
C ALA A 30 -1.00 3.32 10.61
N ILE A 31 -1.61 2.37 9.89
CA ILE A 31 -0.93 1.18 9.39
C ILE A 31 0.15 1.54 8.37
N LEU A 32 -0.16 2.45 7.42
CA LEU A 32 0.82 2.92 6.44
C LEU A 32 1.97 3.71 7.09
N ARG A 33 1.69 4.55 8.09
CA ARG A 33 2.73 5.24 8.87
C ARG A 33 3.65 4.24 9.57
N LEU A 34 3.10 3.19 10.16
CA LEU A 34 3.89 2.13 10.80
C LEU A 34 4.75 1.39 9.77
N LEU A 35 4.19 1.09 8.59
CA LEU A 35 4.90 0.46 7.49
C LEU A 35 6.09 1.32 7.02
N PHE A 36 5.87 2.61 6.75
CA PHE A 36 6.94 3.53 6.35
C PHE A 36 7.98 3.73 7.45
N HIS A 37 7.55 3.86 8.70
CA HIS A 37 8.47 3.95 9.84
C HIS A 37 9.42 2.76 9.89
N HIS A 38 8.90 1.53 9.76
CA HIS A 38 9.72 0.32 9.73
C HIS A 38 10.67 0.23 8.53
N ILE A 39 10.31 0.80 7.38
CA ILE A 39 11.20 0.87 6.21
C ILE A 39 12.36 1.83 6.48
N VAL A 40 12.10 2.99 7.10
CA VAL A 40 13.08 4.07 7.25
C VAL A 40 13.99 3.88 8.47
N THR A 41 13.49 3.36 9.59
CA THR A 41 14.25 3.35 10.87
C THR A 41 14.98 2.05 11.16
N ALA A 42 14.62 0.94 10.50
CA ALA A 42 15.25 -0.34 10.77
C ALA A 42 16.51 -0.51 9.90
N GLU A 43 17.71 -0.45 10.51
CA GLU A 43 19.01 -0.82 9.88
C GLU A 43 18.99 -2.20 9.21
N ARG A 44 18.04 -3.06 9.61
CA ARG A 44 17.62 -4.26 8.92
C ARG A 44 16.10 -4.22 8.84
N ALA A 45 15.53 -3.73 7.74
CA ALA A 45 14.09 -3.75 7.49
C ALA A 45 13.53 -5.12 7.90
N HIS A 46 12.86 -5.17 9.05
CA HIS A 46 12.42 -6.41 9.63
C HIS A 46 11.43 -7.08 8.68
N ASP A 47 11.36 -8.41 8.72
CA ASP A 47 10.50 -9.27 7.90
C ASP A 47 9.11 -8.70 7.61
N PHE A 48 8.52 -7.95 8.55
CA PHE A 48 7.19 -7.36 8.43
C PHE A 48 7.02 -6.39 7.25
N ALA A 49 7.83 -5.33 7.15
CA ALA A 49 7.65 -4.32 6.10
C ALA A 49 7.99 -4.89 4.71
N HIS A 50 9.07 -5.67 4.64
CA HIS A 50 9.47 -6.35 3.41
C HIS A 50 8.42 -7.38 2.95
N LYS A 51 7.88 -8.21 3.85
CA LYS A 51 6.80 -9.16 3.51
C LYS A 51 5.50 -8.44 3.16
N GLY A 52 5.17 -7.35 3.85
CA GLY A 52 3.95 -6.57 3.60
C GLY A 52 3.95 -5.94 2.21
N VAL A 53 5.01 -5.22 1.87
CA VAL A 53 5.17 -4.57 0.56
C VAL A 53 5.31 -5.61 -0.56
N ASN A 54 6.13 -6.64 -0.39
CA ASN A 54 6.25 -7.70 -1.41
C ASN A 54 4.94 -8.46 -1.62
N ARG A 55 4.16 -8.70 -0.56
CA ARG A 55 2.85 -9.34 -0.70
C ARG A 55 1.87 -8.44 -1.44
N LEU A 56 1.92 -7.12 -1.23
CA LEU A 56 1.13 -6.17 -1.98
C LEU A 56 1.48 -6.24 -3.47
N TYR A 57 2.76 -6.12 -3.84
CA TYR A 57 3.20 -6.23 -5.24
C TYR A 57 2.79 -7.54 -5.90
N LYS A 58 3.05 -8.68 -5.23
CA LYS A 58 2.67 -10.00 -5.77
C LYS A 58 1.18 -10.12 -5.99
N LEU A 59 0.38 -9.68 -5.01
CA LEU A 59 -1.08 -9.79 -5.10
C LEU A 59 -1.64 -8.90 -6.22
N THR A 60 -1.14 -7.68 -6.37
CA THR A 60 -1.59 -6.78 -7.46
C THR A 60 -1.11 -7.27 -8.82
N GLU A 61 0.09 -7.86 -8.90
CA GLU A 61 0.61 -8.47 -10.13
C GLU A 61 -0.22 -9.70 -10.53
N GLU A 62 -0.58 -10.55 -9.58
CA GLU A 62 -1.45 -11.72 -9.79
C GLU A 62 -2.86 -11.31 -10.24
N LYS A 63 -3.42 -10.23 -9.66
CA LYS A 63 -4.79 -9.79 -9.94
C LYS A 63 -4.91 -8.93 -11.19
N PHE A 64 -3.93 -8.08 -11.47
CA PHE A 64 -4.04 -7.03 -12.47
C PHE A 64 -2.89 -7.00 -13.50
N GLY A 65 -1.90 -7.87 -13.37
CA GLY A 65 -0.75 -7.96 -14.27
C GLY A 65 0.41 -7.02 -13.92
N GLN A 66 1.47 -7.07 -14.73
CA GLN A 66 2.75 -6.36 -14.49
C GLN A 66 2.61 -4.83 -14.38
N GLU A 67 1.64 -4.24 -15.09
CA GLU A 67 1.43 -2.79 -15.08
C GLU A 67 0.97 -2.27 -13.71
N SER A 68 0.47 -3.16 -12.84
CA SER A 68 0.07 -2.84 -11.47
C SER A 68 1.19 -2.28 -10.61
N GLN A 69 2.44 -2.65 -10.90
CA GLN A 69 3.60 -2.21 -10.13
C GLN A 69 3.68 -0.68 -10.08
N LYS A 70 3.49 -0.03 -11.24
CA LYS A 70 3.53 1.44 -11.35
C LYS A 70 2.42 2.10 -10.53
N GLU A 71 1.23 1.51 -10.51
CA GLU A 71 0.09 2.05 -9.75
C GLU A 71 0.34 1.93 -8.24
N VAL A 72 0.86 0.78 -7.78
CA VAL A 72 1.21 0.57 -6.37
C VAL A 72 2.29 1.54 -5.92
N GLU A 73 3.34 1.73 -6.74
CA GLU A 73 4.42 2.70 -6.46
C GLU A 73 3.86 4.13 -6.36
N TRP A 74 2.97 4.50 -7.29
CA TRP A 74 2.31 5.80 -7.27
C TRP A 74 1.44 5.99 -6.02
N LEU A 75 0.63 5.00 -5.65
CA LEU A 75 -0.23 5.05 -4.45
C LEU A 75 0.59 5.14 -3.16
N LEU A 76 1.69 4.40 -3.04
CA LEU A 76 2.59 4.49 -1.89
C LEU A 76 3.23 5.89 -1.79
N GLY A 77 3.71 6.43 -2.91
CA GLY A 77 4.24 7.80 -2.97
C GLY A 77 3.21 8.86 -2.62
N HIS A 78 2.00 8.76 -3.20
CA HIS A 78 0.87 9.63 -2.90
C HIS A 78 0.51 9.57 -1.41
N SER A 79 0.48 8.38 -0.82
CA SER A 79 0.18 8.16 0.59
C SER A 79 1.21 8.84 1.49
N LEU A 80 2.51 8.70 1.17
CA LEU A 80 3.58 9.33 1.94
C LEU A 80 3.48 10.87 1.91
N VAL A 81 3.26 11.46 0.72
CA VAL A 81 3.09 12.91 0.58
C VAL A 81 1.86 13.41 1.34
N SER A 82 0.75 12.68 1.26
CA SER A 82 -0.50 13.02 1.95
C SER A 82 -0.40 12.96 3.47
N MET A 83 0.60 12.26 4.03
CA MET A 83 0.82 12.19 5.49
C MET A 83 1.65 13.35 6.02
N VAL A 84 2.37 14.06 5.13
CA VAL A 84 3.19 15.24 5.47
C VAL A 84 2.36 16.52 5.38
N ASN A 85 1.35 16.53 4.49
CA ASN A 85 0.37 17.62 4.36
C ASN A 85 -0.74 17.53 5.40
#